data_AF-A0AAV4LJH2-F1
#
_entry.id   AF-A0AAV4LJH2-F1
#
_cell.length_a   1.000
_cell.length_b   1.000
_cell.length_c   1.000
_cell.angle_alpha   90.00
_cell.angle_beta   90.00
_cell.angle_gamma   90.00
#
_symmetry.space_group_name_H-M   'P 1'
#
loop_
_entity.id
_entity.type
_entity.pdbx_description
1 polymer ?
#
loop_
_entity_poly.entity_id
_entity_poly.type
_entity_poly.pdbx_seq_one_letter_code
_entity_poly.pdbx_strand_id
1 'polypeptide(L)' 'MATNDQIRYCLQRCEGIYSDLQTAVKETRDQMALQRLQSALTNMEACINDCRSALDHV' A
#
# COMPACT_ATOMS: atom_id res chain seq x y z
N MET A 1 -12.54 -5.16 17.25
CA MET A 1 -11.67 -6.03 16.43
C MET A 1 -12.16 -5.93 14.99
N ALA A 2 -11.28 -5.66 14.03
CA ALA A 2 -11.65 -5.80 12.62
C ALA A 2 -11.88 -7.29 12.34
N THR A 3 -12.89 -7.61 11.54
CA THR A 3 -13.14 -8.98 11.07
C THR A 3 -12.14 -9.36 9.98
N ASN A 4 -11.87 -10.67 9.80
CA ASN A 4 -10.97 -11.15 8.75
C ASN A 4 -11.35 -10.63 7.35
N ASP A 5 -12.65 -10.51 7.08
CA ASP A 5 -13.14 -9.97 5.80
C ASP A 5 -12.84 -8.48 5.65
N GLN A 6 -12.91 -7.70 6.73
CA GLN A 6 -12.51 -6.29 6.72
C GLN A 6 -11.00 -6.13 6.48
N ILE A 7 -10.18 -6.99 7.08
CA ILE A 7 -8.72 -6.93 6.91
C ILE A 7 -8.34 -7.37 5.48
N ARG A 8 -8.97 -8.42 4.93
CA ARG A 8 -8.78 -8.84 3.53
C ARG A 8 -9.19 -7.77 2.54
N TYR A 9 -10.32 -7.12 2.77
CA TYR A 9 -10.77 -6.00 1.95
C TYR A 9 -9.78 -4.83 2.00
N CYS A 10 -9.27 -4.50 3.19
CA CYS A 10 -8.24 -3.48 3.36
C CYS A 10 -6.97 -3.84 2.56
N LEU A 11 -6.47 -5.07 2.71
CA LEU A 11 -5.29 -5.57 2.01
C LEU A 11 -5.45 -5.44 0.49
N GLN A 12 -6.57 -5.90 -0.07
CA GLN A 12 -6.83 -5.81 -1.51
C GLN A 12 -6.81 -4.36 -2.02
N ARG A 13 -7.38 -3.42 -1.25
CA ARG A 13 -7.34 -2.00 -1.62
C ARG A 13 -5.93 -1.44 -1.56
N CYS A 14 -5.17 -1.76 -0.51
CA CYS A 14 -3.79 -1.32 -0.37
C CYS A 14 -2.91 -1.84 -1.51
N GLU A 15 -3.06 -3.11 -1.90
CA GLU A 15 -2.34 -3.69 -3.04
C GLU A 15 -2.69 -2.99 -4.37
N GLY A 16 -3.96 -2.63 -4.57
CA GLY A 16 -4.38 -1.83 -5.72
C GLY A 16 -3.72 -0.44 -5.75
N ILE A 17 -3.80 0.30 -4.65
CA ILE A 17 -3.19 1.63 -4.53
C ILE A 17 -1.66 1.55 -4.69
N TYR A 18 -1.02 0.52 -4.14
CA TYR A 18 0.41 0.29 -4.30
C TYR A 18 0.77 0.12 -5.78
N SER A 19 -0.01 -0.67 -6.53
CA SER A 19 0.20 -0.84 -7.97
C SER A 19 0.04 0.48 -8.76
N ASP A 20 -0.97 1.28 -8.42
CA ASP A 20 -1.19 2.60 -9.03
C ASP A 20 -0.01 3.54 -8.74
N LEU A 21 0.48 3.57 -7.50
CA LEU A 21 1.64 4.36 -7.10
C LEU A 21 2.91 3.93 -7.85
N GLN A 22 3.14 2.63 -8.04
CA GLN A 22 4.27 2.13 -8.83
C GLN A 22 4.20 2.61 -10.29
N THR A 23 3.01 2.64 -10.87
CA THR A 23 2.79 3.19 -12.22
C THR A 23 3.08 4.68 -12.25
N ALA A 24 2.54 5.44 -11.30
CA ALA A 24 2.80 6.87 -11.18
C ALA A 24 4.30 7.18 -11.04
N VAL A 25 5.06 6.41 -10.26
CA VAL A 25 6.53 6.57 -10.14
C VAL A 25 7.23 6.39 -11.49
N LYS A 26 6.83 5.39 -12.28
CA LYS A 26 7.44 5.09 -13.58
C LYS A 26 7.18 6.20 -14.61
N GLU A 27 6.02 6.86 -14.53
CA GLU A 27 5.60 7.89 -15.48
C GLU A 27 6.03 9.30 -15.06
N THR A 28 6.27 9.52 -13.77
CA THR A 28 6.62 10.84 -13.22
C THR A 28 8.04 11.23 -13.59
N ARG A 29 8.19 12.43 -14.17
CA ARG A 29 9.48 13.05 -14.50
C ARG A 29 9.93 14.14 -13.51
N ASP A 30 9.03 14.56 -12.64
CA ASP A 30 9.32 15.56 -11.61
C ASP A 30 9.98 14.90 -10.38
N GLN A 31 11.16 15.38 -9.98
CA GLN A 31 11.95 14.77 -8.90
C GLN A 31 11.28 14.89 -7.53
N MET A 32 10.56 15.99 -7.25
CA MET A 32 9.87 16.15 -5.96
C MET A 32 8.64 15.24 -5.88
N ALA A 33 7.89 15.12 -6.97
CA ALA A 33 6.78 14.20 -7.09
C ALA A 33 7.28 12.75 -6.97
N LEU A 34 8.41 12.40 -7.59
CA LEU A 34 9.03 11.07 -7.45
C LEU A 34 9.35 10.74 -5.99
N GLN A 35 9.99 11.66 -5.26
CA GLN A 35 10.29 11.48 -3.83
C GLN A 35 9.01 11.25 -3.01
N ARG A 36 7.97 12.05 -3.25
CA ARG A 36 6.68 11.90 -2.56
C ARG A 36 6.02 10.56 -2.84
N LEU A 37 6.04 10.12 -4.10
CA LEU A 37 5.48 8.84 -4.52
C LEU A 37 6.27 7.66 -3.93
N GLN A 38 7.60 7.77 -3.86
CA GLN A 38 8.45 6.77 -3.19
C GLN A 38 8.14 6.67 -1.70
N SER A 39 7.97 7.80 -1.00
CA SER A 39 7.52 7.77 0.41
C SER A 39 6.14 7.15 0.56
N ALA A 40 5.20 7.44 -0.36
CA ALA A 40 3.89 6.84 -0.37
C ALA A 40 3.94 5.31 -0.59
N LEU A 41 4.81 4.82 -1.47
CA LEU A 41 5.05 3.39 -1.66
C LEU A 41 5.55 2.71 -0.39
N THR A 42 6.54 3.28 0.31
CA THR A 42 7.05 2.74 1.56
C THR A 42 5.97 2.65 2.64
N ASN A 43 5.17 3.70 2.79
CA ASN A 43 4.06 3.71 3.76
C ASN A 43 3.00 2.65 3.41
N MET A 44 2.71 2.48 2.12
CA MET A 44 1.74 1.50 1.65
C MET A 44 2.24 0.07 1.86
N GLU A 45 3.53 -0.19 1.63
CA GLU A 45 4.17 -1.48 1.93
C GLU A 45 4.04 -1.84 3.42
N ALA A 46 4.29 -0.86 4.32
CA ALA A 46 4.10 -1.06 5.76
C ALA A 46 2.64 -1.41 6.09
N CYS A 47 1.67 -0.70 5.52
CA CYS A 47 0.24 -0.95 5.74
C CYS A 47 -0.19 -2.35 5.25
N ILE A 48 0.32 -2.78 4.08
CA ILE A 48 0.09 -4.12 3.54
C ILE A 48 0.63 -5.18 4.50
N ASN A 49 1.85 -4.99 5.01
CA ASN A 49 2.47 -5.90 5.95
C ASN A 49 1.68 -5.98 7.27
N ASP A 50 1.23 -4.85 7.82
CA ASP A 50 0.40 -4.81 9.02
C ASP A 50 -0.92 -5.57 8.81
N CYS A 51 -1.57 -5.42 7.65
CA CYS A 51 -2.78 -6.16 7.32
C CYS A 51 -2.53 -7.67 7.20
N ARG A 52 -1.40 -8.08 6.61
CA ARG A 52 -1.00 -9.50 6.52
C ARG A 52 -0.72 -10.09 7.89
N SER A 53 0.08 -9.40 8.70
CA SER A 53 0.35 -9.82 10.08
C SER A 53 -0.92 -9.88 10.92
N ALA A 54 -1.85 -8.93 10.73
CA ALA A 54 -3.14 -9.00 11.39
C ALA A 54 -3.88 -10.28 11.00
N LEU A 55 -3.96 -10.65 9.71
CA LEU A 55 -4.60 -11.89 9.24
C LEU A 55 -3.93 -13.17 9.77
N ASP A 56 -2.61 -13.16 9.93
CA ASP A 56 -1.85 -14.31 10.43
C ASP A 56 -2.07 -14.55 11.94
N HIS A 57 -2.57 -13.55 12.66
CA HIS A 57 -2.78 -13.56 14.12
C HIS A 57 -4.26 -13.63 14.55
N VAL A 58 -5.20 -13.92 13.63
CA VAL A 58 -6.65 -14.07 13.92
C VAL A 58 -7.10 -15.52 13.93
#